data_AF-A0A4R8XGZ3-F1
#
_entry.id   AF-A0A4R8XGZ3-F1
#
_cell.length_a   1.000
_cell.length_b   1.000
_cell.length_c   1.000
_cell.angle_alpha   90.00
_cell.angle_beta   90.00
_cell.angle_gamma   90.00
#
_symmetry.space_group_name_H-M   'P 1'
#
loop_
_entity.id
_entity.type
_entity.pdbx_description
1 polymer ?
#
loop_
_entity_poly.entity_id
_entity_poly.type
_entity_poly.pdbx_seq_one_letter_code
_entity_poly.pdbx_strand_id
1 'polypeptide(L)'
;MPPWVSSVVDVLQLAMNTAALVAGAFIWRLYVGNLKAALTARAAEISSVEKNRDFWKDKAQELEKRSPEFMERTLEERIQTRESEIIRLKDDKEINAESLTALQREKANIESDLLRTRGFRLMLALEEREEDDDMPQDHEIQVVFLGEVGVDSGMLMITDPCYIDDEWQGRLAHDGTPGDTPSRQVRSDPADDNAQALPPYSFRGACETTNPDGYGELGFKMGHAGAGVVFHTAWGDGAYPIYGELHDGRIIRAYINVR
;
A
#
# COMPACT_ATOMS: atom_id res chain seq x y z
N MET A 1 -3.06 -25.94 114.61
CA MET A 1 -2.19 -26.72 113.71
C MET A 1 -0.85 -25.99 113.58
N PRO A 2 0.28 -26.70 113.48
CA PRO A 2 1.59 -26.06 113.38
C PRO A 2 1.69 -25.19 112.09
N PRO A 3 2.29 -23.99 112.15
CA PRO A 3 2.34 -23.03 111.03
C PRO A 3 3.14 -23.50 109.81
N TRP A 4 3.93 -24.57 109.92
CA TRP A 4 4.65 -25.17 108.79
C TRP A 4 3.75 -26.06 107.91
N VAL A 5 2.63 -26.57 108.44
CA VAL A 5 1.72 -27.45 107.69
C VAL A 5 0.89 -26.66 106.67
N SER A 6 0.47 -25.43 107.00
CA SER A 6 -0.26 -24.57 106.05
C SER A 6 0.60 -24.18 104.85
N SER A 7 1.89 -23.87 105.08
CA SER A 7 2.80 -23.49 104.00
C SER A 7 3.08 -24.63 103.01
N VAL A 8 3.14 -25.89 103.48
CA VAL A 8 3.32 -27.06 102.59
C VAL A 8 2.06 -27.32 101.77
N VAL A 9 0.88 -27.14 102.36
CA VAL A 9 -0.41 -27.30 101.65
C VAL A 9 -0.55 -26.26 100.54
N ASP A 10 -0.14 -25.01 100.77
CA ASP A 10 -0.20 -23.94 99.77
C ASP A 10 0.74 -24.21 98.57
N VAL A 11 1.96 -24.70 98.83
CA VAL A 11 2.91 -25.07 97.76
C VAL A 11 2.41 -26.26 96.95
N LEU A 12 1.83 -27.26 97.61
CA LEU A 12 1.23 -28.42 96.95
C LEU A 12 0.04 -28.01 96.08
N GLN A 13 -0.83 -27.12 96.58
CA GLN A 13 -1.99 -26.61 95.85
C GLN A 13 -1.56 -25.77 94.64
N LEU A 14 -0.52 -24.95 94.79
CA LEU A 14 0.07 -24.22 93.66
C LEU A 14 0.62 -25.18 92.60
N ALA A 15 1.39 -26.20 93.01
CA ALA A 15 1.95 -27.19 92.10
C ALA A 15 0.86 -27.98 91.35
N MET A 16 -0.22 -28.38 92.04
CA MET A 16 -1.36 -29.04 91.40
C MET A 16 -2.09 -28.13 90.40
N ASN A 17 -2.29 -26.85 90.74
CA ASN A 17 -2.90 -25.89 89.82
C ASN A 17 -2.01 -25.64 88.60
N THR A 18 -0.69 -25.54 88.78
CA THR A 18 0.26 -25.41 87.65
C THR A 18 0.25 -26.66 86.77
N ALA A 19 0.25 -27.85 87.35
CA ALA A 19 0.17 -29.10 86.61
C ALA A 19 -1.15 -29.22 85.81
N ALA A 20 -2.27 -28.80 86.40
CA ALA A 20 -3.58 -28.76 85.73
C ALA A 20 -3.58 -27.80 84.54
N LEU A 21 -2.96 -26.61 84.67
CA LEU A 21 -2.82 -25.66 83.56
C LEU A 21 -1.95 -26.21 82.43
N VAL A 22 -0.85 -26.89 82.75
CA VAL A 22 0.03 -27.52 81.75
C VAL A 22 -0.68 -28.65 81.03
N ALA A 23 -1.41 -29.50 81.76
CA ALA A 23 -2.22 -30.57 81.17
C ALA A 23 -3.33 -29.99 80.27
N GLY A 24 -4.01 -28.93 80.72
CA GLY A 24 -5.01 -28.21 79.92
C GLY A 24 -4.43 -27.62 78.64
N ALA A 25 -3.24 -27.01 78.71
CA ALA A 25 -2.53 -26.47 77.54
C ALA A 25 -2.11 -27.57 76.55
N PHE A 26 -1.71 -28.75 77.05
CA PHE A 26 -1.37 -29.90 76.21
C PHE A 26 -2.59 -30.47 75.48
N ILE A 27 -3.71 -30.64 76.20
CA ILE A 27 -4.99 -31.08 75.62
C ILE A 27 -5.47 -30.07 74.56
N TRP A 28 -5.39 -28.77 74.87
CA TRP A 28 -5.71 -27.71 73.90
C TRP A 28 -4.84 -27.79 72.65
N ARG A 29 -3.53 -28.00 72.81
CA ARG A 29 -2.60 -28.14 71.68
C ARG A 29 -2.95 -29.35 70.79
N LEU A 30 -3.29 -30.50 71.40
CA LEU A 30 -3.73 -31.69 70.66
C LEU A 30 -5.05 -31.43 69.92
N TYR A 31 -6.01 -30.80 70.58
CA TYR A 31 -7.30 -30.44 69.98
C TYR A 31 -7.13 -29.51 68.77
N VAL A 32 -6.32 -28.44 68.91
CA VAL A 32 -5.99 -27.53 67.80
C VAL A 32 -5.25 -28.26 66.68
N GLY A 33 -4.35 -29.20 67.01
CA GLY A 33 -3.67 -30.04 66.02
C GLY A 33 -4.65 -30.88 65.20
N ASN A 34 -5.60 -31.53 65.86
CA ASN A 34 -6.64 -32.32 65.20
C ASN A 34 -7.56 -31.48 64.31
N LEU A 35 -7.96 -30.28 64.78
CA LEU A 35 -8.74 -29.34 63.96
C LEU A 35 -8.00 -28.89 62.71
N LYS A 36 -6.70 -28.58 62.82
CA LYS A 36 -5.88 -28.21 61.65
C LYS A 36 -5.76 -29.37 60.66
N ALA A 37 -5.53 -30.59 61.15
CA ALA A 37 -5.47 -31.78 60.30
C ALA A 37 -6.80 -32.03 59.57
N ALA A 38 -7.92 -31.94 60.28
CA ALA A 38 -9.25 -32.05 59.70
C ALA A 38 -9.52 -30.96 58.64
N LEU A 39 -9.12 -29.71 58.92
CA LEU A 39 -9.25 -28.61 57.96
C LEU A 39 -8.43 -28.85 56.69
N THR A 40 -7.18 -29.33 56.82
CA THR A 40 -6.34 -29.64 55.65
C THR A 40 -6.89 -30.81 54.83
N ALA A 41 -7.47 -31.82 55.49
CA ALA A 41 -8.10 -32.94 54.80
C ALA A 41 -9.34 -32.48 54.00
N ARG A 42 -10.18 -31.63 54.61
CA ARG A 42 -11.35 -31.04 53.92
C ARG A 42 -10.94 -30.11 52.77
N ALA A 43 -9.88 -29.33 52.93
CA ALA A 43 -9.37 -28.48 51.84
C ALA A 43 -8.88 -29.32 50.64
N ALA A 44 -8.20 -30.44 50.90
CA ALA A 44 -7.78 -31.37 49.85
C ALA A 44 -8.97 -32.02 49.15
N GLU A 45 -10.00 -32.42 49.90
CA GLU A 45 -11.25 -32.96 49.36
C GLU A 45 -11.95 -31.93 48.47
N ILE A 46 -12.12 -30.68 48.93
CA ILE A 46 -12.71 -29.59 48.15
C ILE A 46 -11.94 -29.37 46.84
N SER A 47 -10.60 -29.32 46.89
CA SER A 47 -9.79 -29.16 45.67
C SER A 47 -9.96 -30.33 44.68
N SER A 48 -10.10 -31.56 45.17
CA SER A 48 -10.35 -32.72 44.31
C SER A 48 -11.73 -32.64 43.65
N VAL A 49 -12.74 -32.17 44.38
CA VAL A 49 -14.10 -31.98 43.86
C VAL A 49 -14.14 -30.84 42.84
N GLU A 50 -13.44 -29.74 43.08
CA GLU A 50 -13.33 -28.62 42.13
C GLU A 50 -12.70 -29.06 40.81
N LYS A 51 -11.58 -29.80 40.86
CA LYS A 51 -10.95 -30.36 39.66
C LYS A 51 -11.88 -31.29 38.88
N ASN A 52 -12.64 -32.14 39.58
CA ASN A 52 -13.61 -33.01 38.93
C ASN A 52 -14.75 -32.22 38.29
N ARG A 53 -15.28 -31.20 38.98
CA ARG A 53 -16.31 -30.31 38.44
C ARG A 53 -15.83 -29.64 37.16
N ASP A 54 -14.63 -29.07 37.17
CA ASP A 54 -14.08 -28.36 36.03
C ASP A 54 -13.82 -29.31 34.85
N PHE A 55 -13.31 -30.51 35.11
CA PHE A 55 -13.18 -31.56 34.11
C PHE A 55 -14.51 -31.96 33.45
N TRP A 56 -15.58 -32.10 34.24
CA TRP A 56 -16.91 -32.40 33.70
C TRP A 56 -17.50 -31.23 32.91
N LYS A 57 -17.23 -29.99 33.33
CA LYS A 57 -17.62 -28.78 32.61
C LYS A 57 -16.95 -28.72 31.24
N ASP A 58 -15.64 -28.99 31.18
CA ASP A 58 -14.89 -28.99 29.92
C ASP A 58 -15.38 -30.09 28.97
N LYS A 59 -15.65 -31.29 29.51
CA LYS A 59 -16.25 -32.39 28.73
C LYS A 59 -17.64 -32.05 28.21
N ALA A 60 -18.48 -31.41 29.01
CA ALA A 60 -19.81 -30.98 28.58
C ALA A 60 -19.71 -29.97 27.42
N GLN A 61 -18.81 -29.00 27.51
CA GLN A 61 -18.55 -28.04 26.43
C GLN A 61 -18.01 -28.71 25.16
N GLU A 62 -17.14 -29.72 25.30
CA GLU A 62 -16.64 -30.48 24.16
C GLU A 62 -17.76 -31.28 23.48
N LEU A 63 -18.66 -31.87 24.26
CA LEU A 63 -19.83 -32.58 23.74
C LEU A 63 -20.84 -31.63 23.08
N GLU A 64 -21.04 -30.43 23.60
CA GLU A 64 -21.86 -29.39 22.96
C GLU A 64 -21.28 -28.97 21.60
N LYS A 65 -19.96 -28.82 21.49
CA LYS A 65 -19.29 -28.53 20.20
C LYS A 65 -19.39 -29.69 19.20
N ARG A 66 -19.44 -30.92 19.69
CA ARG A 66 -19.66 -32.12 18.87
C ARG A 66 -21.14 -32.44 18.67
N SER A 67 -22.04 -31.65 19.24
CA SER A 67 -23.48 -31.85 19.11
C SER A 67 -23.85 -31.77 17.63
N PRO A 68 -24.69 -32.70 17.13
CA PRO A 68 -25.19 -32.66 15.76
C PRO A 68 -25.78 -31.28 15.39
N GLU A 69 -26.49 -30.64 16.31
CA GLU A 69 -27.09 -29.32 16.09
C GLU A 69 -26.05 -28.21 15.84
N PHE A 70 -24.91 -28.24 16.53
CA PHE A 70 -23.83 -27.27 16.32
C PHE A 70 -23.15 -27.49 14.97
N MET A 71 -22.96 -28.76 14.59
CA MET A 71 -22.43 -29.10 13.27
C MET A 71 -23.39 -28.69 12.15
N GLU A 72 -24.70 -28.91 12.33
CA GLU A 72 -25.73 -28.49 11.38
C GLU A 72 -25.71 -26.98 11.18
N ARG A 73 -25.67 -26.18 12.26
CA ARG A 73 -25.52 -24.72 12.16
C ARG A 73 -24.24 -24.31 11.44
N THR A 74 -23.10 -24.92 11.79
CA THR A 74 -21.82 -24.61 11.15
C THR A 74 -21.83 -24.98 9.67
N LEU A 75 -22.48 -26.09 9.32
CA LEU A 75 -22.65 -26.53 7.93
C LEU A 75 -23.57 -25.57 7.17
N GLU A 76 -24.67 -25.15 7.76
CA GLU A 76 -25.61 -24.18 7.18
C GLU A 76 -24.94 -22.84 6.92
N GLU A 77 -24.20 -22.29 7.89
CA GLU A 77 -23.42 -21.06 7.71
C GLU A 77 -22.39 -21.19 6.57
N ARG A 78 -21.73 -22.34 6.47
CA ARG A 78 -20.78 -22.62 5.38
C ARG A 78 -21.49 -22.72 4.03
N ILE A 79 -22.63 -23.41 3.96
CA ILE A 79 -23.43 -23.53 2.75
C ILE A 79 -23.87 -22.15 2.30
N GLN A 80 -24.41 -21.33 3.20
CA GLN A 80 -24.84 -19.96 2.90
C GLN A 80 -23.69 -19.08 2.40
N THR A 81 -22.50 -19.20 3.01
CA THR A 81 -21.30 -18.48 2.55
C THR A 81 -20.91 -18.93 1.15
N ARG A 82 -20.93 -20.24 0.86
CA ARG A 82 -20.63 -20.76 -0.47
C ARG A 82 -21.66 -20.37 -1.51
N GLU A 83 -22.94 -20.37 -1.18
CA GLU A 83 -24.01 -19.95 -2.07
C GLU A 83 -23.89 -18.46 -2.44
N SER A 84 -23.61 -17.60 -1.46
CA SER A 84 -23.38 -16.17 -1.73
C SER A 84 -22.12 -15.92 -2.59
N GLU A 85 -21.06 -16.70 -2.37
CA GLU A 85 -19.84 -16.66 -3.20
C GLU A 85 -20.12 -17.11 -4.64
N ILE A 86 -20.90 -18.19 -4.82
CA ILE A 86 -21.29 -18.69 -6.16
C ILE A 86 -22.13 -17.64 -6.90
N ILE A 87 -23.07 -16.98 -6.24
CA ILE A 87 -23.91 -15.94 -6.85
C ILE A 87 -23.03 -14.78 -7.33
N ARG A 88 -22.13 -14.26 -6.48
CA ARG A 88 -21.22 -13.20 -6.87
C ARG A 88 -20.34 -13.60 -8.07
N LEU A 89 -19.77 -14.81 -8.04
CA LEU A 89 -18.95 -15.30 -9.15
C LEU A 89 -19.73 -15.47 -10.45
N LYS A 90 -21.02 -15.80 -10.35
CA LYS A 90 -21.91 -15.87 -11.51
C LYS A 90 -22.14 -14.48 -12.11
N ASP A 91 -22.43 -13.49 -11.27
CA ASP A 91 -22.64 -12.10 -11.70
C ASP A 91 -21.36 -11.52 -12.34
N ASP A 92 -20.20 -11.72 -11.69
CA ASP A 92 -18.90 -11.31 -12.22
C ASP A 92 -18.61 -11.97 -13.59
N LYS A 93 -19.01 -13.24 -13.76
CA LYS A 93 -18.85 -13.96 -15.04
C LYS A 93 -19.76 -13.40 -16.14
N GLU A 94 -20.98 -12.99 -15.79
CA GLU A 94 -21.94 -12.41 -16.73
C GLU A 94 -21.47 -11.04 -17.22
N ILE A 95 -21.02 -10.17 -16.30
CA ILE A 95 -20.42 -8.86 -16.63
C ILE A 95 -19.18 -9.02 -17.53
N ASN A 96 -18.31 -9.98 -17.21
CA ASN A 96 -17.13 -10.26 -18.03
C ASN A 96 -17.48 -10.82 -19.42
N ALA A 97 -18.55 -11.60 -19.52
CA ALA A 97 -19.03 -12.08 -20.82
C ALA A 97 -19.54 -10.90 -21.66
N GLU A 98 -20.32 -10.00 -21.05
CA GLU A 98 -20.81 -8.79 -21.72
C GLU A 98 -19.68 -7.89 -22.22
N SER A 99 -18.68 -7.60 -21.37
CA SER A 99 -17.52 -6.77 -21.77
C SER A 99 -16.72 -7.41 -22.90
N LEU A 100 -16.57 -8.73 -22.89
CA LEU A 100 -15.90 -9.47 -23.96
C LEU A 100 -16.67 -9.36 -25.27
N THR A 101 -18.00 -9.47 -25.24
CA THR A 101 -18.81 -9.26 -26.45
C THR A 101 -18.76 -7.83 -26.96
N ALA A 102 -18.68 -6.83 -26.07
CA ALA A 102 -18.51 -5.43 -26.44
C ALA A 102 -17.16 -5.20 -27.14
N LEU A 103 -16.07 -5.69 -26.56
CA LEU A 103 -14.73 -5.64 -27.15
C LEU A 103 -14.66 -6.34 -28.51
N GLN A 104 -15.34 -7.48 -28.68
CA GLN A 104 -15.42 -8.16 -29.97
C GLN A 104 -16.15 -7.33 -31.03
N ARG A 105 -17.23 -6.62 -30.64
CA ARG A 105 -17.93 -5.70 -31.56
C ARG A 105 -17.07 -4.50 -31.93
N GLU A 106 -16.38 -3.89 -30.97
CA GLU A 106 -15.47 -2.77 -31.22
C GLU A 106 -14.34 -3.20 -32.16
N LYS A 107 -13.74 -4.36 -31.91
CA LYS A 107 -12.73 -4.94 -32.81
C LYS A 107 -13.27 -5.11 -34.24
N ALA A 108 -14.47 -5.66 -34.39
CA ALA A 108 -15.09 -5.83 -35.71
C ALA A 108 -15.35 -4.49 -36.41
N ASN A 109 -15.79 -3.47 -35.65
CA ASN A 109 -15.99 -2.12 -36.20
C ASN A 109 -14.66 -1.52 -36.68
N ILE A 110 -13.60 -1.60 -35.87
CA ILE A 110 -12.26 -1.10 -36.23
C ILE A 110 -11.72 -1.83 -37.46
N GLU A 111 -11.89 -3.15 -37.54
CA GLU A 111 -11.49 -3.92 -38.73
C GLU A 111 -12.24 -3.46 -39.98
N SER A 112 -13.54 -3.14 -39.86
CA SER A 112 -14.32 -2.62 -40.98
C SER A 112 -13.89 -1.21 -41.41
N ASP A 113 -13.56 -0.34 -40.45
CA ASP A 113 -13.06 1.00 -40.70
C ASP A 113 -11.67 0.97 -41.35
N LEU A 114 -10.80 0.07 -40.89
CA LEU A 114 -9.48 -0.13 -41.48
C LEU A 114 -9.58 -0.64 -42.91
N LEU A 115 -10.52 -1.56 -43.20
CA LEU A 115 -10.81 -2.00 -44.56
C LEU A 115 -11.34 -0.85 -45.42
N ARG A 116 -12.19 0.02 -44.87
CA ARG A 116 -12.72 1.19 -45.57
C ARG A 116 -11.61 2.20 -45.89
N THR A 117 -10.72 2.48 -44.94
CA THR A 117 -9.56 3.36 -45.15
C THR A 117 -8.56 2.74 -46.12
N ARG A 118 -8.33 1.42 -46.08
CA ARG A 118 -7.49 0.73 -47.06
C ARG A 118 -8.08 0.81 -48.47
N GLY A 119 -9.39 0.63 -48.61
CA GLY A 119 -10.09 0.80 -49.88
C GLY A 119 -10.03 2.23 -50.40
N PHE A 120 -10.19 3.21 -49.52
CA PHE A 120 -10.05 4.63 -49.85
C PHE A 120 -8.61 4.99 -50.27
N ARG A 121 -7.61 4.47 -49.57
CA ARG A 121 -6.20 4.64 -49.93
C ARG A 121 -5.87 3.99 -51.28
N LEU A 122 -6.44 2.83 -51.57
CA LEU A 122 -6.29 2.18 -52.88
C LEU A 122 -6.98 2.99 -54.00
N MET A 123 -8.13 3.59 -53.71
CA MET A 123 -8.83 4.47 -54.65
C MET A 123 -8.04 5.77 -54.91
N LEU A 124 -7.52 6.41 -53.86
CA LEU A 124 -6.60 7.55 -53.98
C LEU A 124 -5.34 7.18 -54.78
N ALA A 125 -4.75 6.01 -54.52
CA ALA A 125 -3.60 5.53 -55.28
C ALA A 125 -3.91 5.20 -56.76
N LEU A 126 -5.19 4.98 -57.10
CA LEU A 126 -5.64 4.83 -58.49
C LEU A 126 -5.94 6.19 -59.14
N GLU A 127 -6.37 7.18 -58.35
CA GLU A 127 -6.63 8.56 -58.78
C GLU A 127 -5.33 9.37 -58.95
N GLU A 128 -4.32 9.12 -58.13
CA GLU A 128 -2.94 9.63 -58.30
C GLU A 128 -2.21 8.98 -59.49
N ARG A 129 -2.78 7.95 -60.14
CA ARG A 129 -2.13 7.27 -61.29
C ARG A 129 -2.16 8.08 -62.60
N GLU A 130 -2.68 9.29 -62.62
CA GLU A 130 -2.51 10.23 -63.74
C GLU A 130 -1.41 11.29 -63.52
N GLU A 131 -0.87 11.45 -62.30
CA GLU A 131 0.27 12.35 -62.03
C GLU A 131 1.21 11.72 -60.98
N ASP A 132 2.38 11.30 -61.46
CA ASP A 132 3.57 10.80 -60.75
C ASP A 132 3.67 9.31 -60.37
N ASP A 133 4.78 8.74 -60.81
CA ASP A 133 5.08 7.32 -61.01
C ASP A 133 5.72 6.67 -59.76
N ASP A 134 5.20 6.93 -58.55
CA ASP A 134 5.73 6.38 -57.29
C ASP A 134 4.62 5.84 -56.36
N MET A 135 4.24 4.57 -56.55
CA MET A 135 3.35 3.83 -55.66
C MET A 135 3.83 3.86 -54.18
N PRO A 136 2.96 4.09 -53.18
CA PRO A 136 3.36 4.08 -51.77
C PRO A 136 3.70 2.66 -51.33
N GLN A 137 4.95 2.46 -50.90
CA GLN A 137 5.43 1.21 -50.33
C GLN A 137 4.71 0.97 -48.99
N ASP A 138 4.41 -0.27 -48.65
CA ASP A 138 3.97 -0.64 -47.29
C ASP A 138 5.14 -0.32 -46.34
N HIS A 139 5.12 0.88 -45.77
CA HIS A 139 6.14 1.37 -44.87
C HIS A 139 6.01 0.65 -43.52
N GLU A 140 6.83 -0.39 -43.34
CA GLU A 140 6.84 -1.23 -42.14
C GLU A 140 7.27 -0.40 -40.92
N ILE A 141 6.41 -0.32 -39.90
CA ILE A 141 6.75 0.36 -38.64
C ILE A 141 7.72 -0.53 -37.87
N GLN A 142 8.97 -0.08 -37.76
CA GLN A 142 10.01 -0.80 -37.04
C GLN A 142 10.26 -0.18 -35.66
N VAL A 143 10.21 -0.99 -34.60
CA VAL A 143 10.62 -0.56 -33.26
C VAL A 143 12.12 -0.79 -33.10
N VAL A 144 12.85 0.28 -32.78
CA VAL A 144 14.31 0.25 -32.61
C VAL A 144 14.70 0.81 -31.24
N PHE A 145 15.69 0.20 -30.61
CA PHE A 145 16.32 0.75 -29.40
C PHE A 145 17.19 1.95 -29.77
N LEU A 146 16.87 3.13 -29.23
CA LEU A 146 17.58 4.37 -29.52
C LEU A 146 18.78 4.59 -28.59
N GLY A 147 18.68 4.13 -27.33
CA GLY A 147 19.72 4.32 -26.34
C GLY A 147 19.18 4.29 -24.91
N GLU A 148 19.99 4.76 -23.96
CA GLU A 148 19.66 4.81 -22.54
C GLU A 148 20.00 6.20 -22.00
N VAL A 149 19.13 6.74 -21.14
CA VAL A 149 19.35 8.04 -20.48
C VAL A 149 19.49 7.86 -18.97
N GLY A 150 20.60 8.36 -18.43
CA GLY A 150 20.84 8.42 -16.99
C GLY A 150 20.07 9.59 -16.36
N VAL A 151 19.41 9.34 -15.25
CA VAL A 151 18.56 10.30 -14.55
C VAL A 151 18.96 10.35 -13.08
N ASP A 152 19.44 11.52 -12.66
CA ASP A 152 19.89 11.83 -11.29
C ASP A 152 18.84 12.69 -10.56
N SER A 153 18.22 13.63 -11.27
CA SER A 153 17.24 14.58 -10.72
C SER A 153 15.83 14.02 -10.55
N GLY A 154 15.56 12.81 -11.02
CA GLY A 154 14.20 12.25 -11.13
C GLY A 154 13.35 12.93 -12.20
N MET A 155 13.96 13.67 -13.13
CA MET A 155 13.26 14.42 -14.18
C MET A 155 14.00 14.31 -15.50
N LEU A 156 13.25 14.32 -16.60
CA LEU A 156 13.78 14.40 -17.96
C LEU A 156 13.20 15.59 -18.71
N MET A 157 14.00 16.14 -19.63
CA MET A 157 13.62 17.25 -20.49
C MET A 157 13.82 16.87 -21.95
N ILE A 158 12.78 17.09 -22.76
CA ILE A 158 12.85 17.03 -24.21
C ILE A 158 12.95 18.47 -24.72
N THR A 159 14.00 18.76 -25.46
CA THR A 159 14.29 20.10 -25.99
C THR A 159 15.07 19.98 -27.28
N ASP A 160 14.97 21.00 -28.14
CA ASP A 160 15.83 21.08 -29.31
C ASP A 160 17.27 21.43 -28.85
N PRO A 161 18.29 20.66 -29.26
CA PRO A 161 19.68 20.96 -28.94
C PRO A 161 20.10 22.40 -29.31
N CYS A 162 19.48 23.00 -30.33
CA CYS A 162 19.79 24.37 -30.76
C CYS A 162 19.48 25.43 -29.69
N TYR A 163 18.58 25.14 -28.75
CA TYR A 163 18.18 26.08 -27.70
C TYR A 163 19.08 26.01 -26.45
N ILE A 164 19.91 24.97 -26.32
CA ILE A 164 20.70 24.73 -25.10
C ILE A 164 21.71 25.87 -24.86
N ASP A 165 22.40 26.35 -25.89
CA ASP A 165 23.42 27.38 -25.72
C ASP A 165 22.81 28.80 -25.70
N ASP A 166 21.77 29.02 -26.51
CA ASP A 166 21.24 30.36 -26.77
C ASP A 166 20.07 30.75 -25.85
N GLU A 167 19.27 29.80 -25.39
CA GLU A 167 18.04 30.06 -24.64
C GLU A 167 18.14 29.63 -23.17
N TRP A 168 19.05 28.71 -22.81
CA TRP A 168 19.16 28.20 -21.45
C TRP A 168 19.58 29.29 -20.47
N GLN A 169 18.77 29.47 -19.42
CA GLN A 169 18.99 30.45 -18.37
C GLN A 169 19.69 29.74 -17.21
N GLY A 170 21.03 29.70 -17.26
CA GLY A 170 21.88 29.05 -16.27
C GLY A 170 21.85 29.67 -14.87
N ARG A 171 22.37 28.94 -13.87
CA ARG A 171 22.60 29.45 -12.52
C ARG A 171 23.91 30.27 -12.48
N LEU A 172 23.83 31.47 -11.91
CA LEU A 172 24.92 32.41 -11.62
C LEU A 172 26.25 31.75 -11.23
N ALA A 173 27.36 32.30 -11.76
CA ALA A 173 28.72 31.95 -11.39
C ALA A 173 29.00 32.17 -9.89
N HIS A 174 29.95 31.39 -9.35
CA HIS A 174 30.36 31.41 -7.94
C HIS A 174 31.03 32.73 -7.49
N ASP A 175 31.20 33.71 -8.37
CA ASP A 175 31.95 34.95 -8.12
C ASP A 175 31.10 36.17 -7.72
N GLY A 176 29.78 36.00 -7.54
CA GLY A 176 28.90 37.07 -7.09
C GLY A 176 28.69 38.19 -8.11
N THR A 177 29.09 38.02 -9.37
CA THR A 177 28.65 38.90 -10.46
C THR A 177 27.28 38.46 -10.97
N PRO A 178 26.37 39.40 -11.31
CA PRO A 178 25.07 39.06 -11.88
C PRO A 178 25.29 38.55 -13.31
N GLY A 179 25.52 37.25 -13.46
CA GLY A 179 25.30 36.54 -14.71
C GLY A 179 23.80 36.51 -15.00
N ASP A 180 23.33 37.55 -15.67
CA ASP A 180 22.00 37.68 -16.29
C ASP A 180 20.92 36.80 -15.65
N THR A 181 20.48 37.17 -14.44
CA THR A 181 19.08 36.92 -14.12
C THR A 181 18.27 37.59 -15.22
N PRO A 182 17.45 36.89 -16.01
CA PRO A 182 16.28 37.55 -16.53
C PRO A 182 15.52 37.93 -15.29
N SER A 183 15.61 39.23 -14.95
CA SER A 183 14.61 39.86 -14.12
C SER A 183 13.28 39.33 -14.65
N ARG A 184 12.45 38.84 -13.72
CA ARG A 184 11.05 38.58 -13.99
C ARG A 184 10.48 39.89 -14.52
N GLN A 185 10.58 40.13 -15.83
CA GLN A 185 9.83 41.15 -16.52
C GLN A 185 8.43 40.57 -16.57
N VAL A 186 7.76 40.64 -15.41
CA VAL A 186 6.32 40.77 -15.38
C VAL A 186 6.07 41.97 -16.27
N ARG A 187 5.67 41.74 -17.52
CA ARG A 187 4.87 42.71 -18.23
C ARG A 187 3.62 42.85 -17.37
N SER A 188 3.63 43.82 -16.46
CA SER A 188 2.46 44.30 -15.77
C SER A 188 1.69 45.16 -16.77
N ASP A 189 1.20 44.53 -17.83
CA ASP A 189 0.10 45.06 -18.61
C ASP A 189 -1.16 44.50 -17.93
N PRO A 190 -1.93 45.31 -17.17
CA PRO A 190 -2.99 44.85 -16.29
C PRO A 190 -4.28 44.50 -17.05
N ALA A 191 -4.17 43.92 -18.24
CA ALA A 191 -5.30 43.69 -19.15
C ALA A 191 -5.64 42.23 -19.41
N ASP A 192 -4.85 41.27 -18.89
CA ASP A 192 -5.12 39.84 -19.11
C ASP A 192 -4.73 39.00 -17.89
N ASP A 193 -5.61 38.99 -16.88
CA ASP A 193 -5.47 38.22 -15.62
C ASP A 193 -5.40 36.69 -15.84
N ASN A 194 -5.42 36.20 -17.08
CA ASN A 194 -5.41 34.78 -17.43
C ASN A 194 -4.20 34.31 -18.27
N ALA A 195 -3.24 35.18 -18.61
CA ALA A 195 -2.02 34.74 -19.31
C ALA A 195 -0.98 34.23 -18.29
N GLN A 196 -1.07 32.95 -17.92
CA GLN A 196 -0.06 32.31 -17.07
C GLN A 196 1.31 32.37 -17.78
N ALA A 197 2.22 33.18 -17.24
CA ALA A 197 3.59 33.26 -17.74
C ALA A 197 4.29 31.90 -17.56
N LEU A 198 4.79 31.34 -18.66
CA LEU A 198 5.45 30.04 -18.63
C LEU A 198 6.76 30.09 -17.83
N PRO A 199 7.10 29.02 -17.09
CA PRO A 199 8.36 28.95 -16.37
C PRO A 199 9.56 29.03 -17.33
N PRO A 200 10.65 29.69 -16.92
CA PRO A 200 11.80 29.93 -17.80
C PRO A 200 12.54 28.64 -18.14
N TYR A 201 13.06 28.54 -19.36
CA TYR A 201 13.96 27.45 -19.81
C TYR A 201 15.27 27.41 -19.00
N SER A 202 15.19 26.75 -17.84
CA SER A 202 16.22 26.66 -16.81
C SER A 202 15.96 25.47 -15.90
N PHE A 203 16.97 25.02 -15.15
CA PHE A 203 16.78 23.97 -14.15
C PHE A 203 15.73 24.36 -13.09
N ARG A 204 15.69 25.63 -12.69
CA ARG A 204 14.70 26.13 -11.72
C ARG A 204 13.29 26.06 -12.31
N GLY A 205 13.12 26.52 -13.55
CA GLY A 205 11.83 26.45 -14.24
C GLY A 205 11.36 25.02 -14.41
N ALA A 206 12.27 24.09 -14.74
CA ALA A 206 11.98 22.66 -14.82
C ALA A 206 11.39 22.13 -13.49
N CYS A 207 12.01 22.44 -12.33
CA CYS A 207 11.48 22.07 -11.03
C CYS A 207 10.12 22.71 -10.73
N GLU A 208 9.94 23.99 -11.07
CA GLU A 208 8.68 24.71 -10.83
C GLU A 208 7.54 24.12 -11.65
N THR A 209 7.80 23.75 -12.91
CA THR A 209 6.83 23.16 -13.83
C THR A 209 6.40 21.76 -13.43
N THR A 210 7.32 20.94 -12.90
CA THR A 210 7.01 19.53 -12.61
C THR A 210 6.41 19.31 -11.22
N ASN A 211 6.54 20.26 -10.29
CA ASN A 211 5.99 20.13 -8.94
C ASN A 211 4.46 19.90 -8.85
N PRO A 212 3.60 20.57 -9.66
CA PRO A 212 2.14 20.43 -9.54
C PRO A 212 1.62 19.10 -10.09
N ASP A 213 1.87 18.85 -11.38
CA ASP A 213 1.25 17.75 -12.15
C ASP A 213 2.26 16.69 -12.61
N GLY A 214 3.55 16.88 -12.31
CA GLY A 214 4.62 15.98 -12.73
C GLY A 214 5.11 16.20 -14.17
N TYR A 215 4.57 17.17 -14.91
CA TYR A 215 5.02 17.52 -16.25
C TYR A 215 4.61 18.94 -16.65
N GLY A 216 5.24 19.48 -17.69
CA GLY A 216 4.79 20.69 -18.36
C GLY A 216 5.84 21.28 -19.30
N GLU A 217 5.53 22.47 -19.83
CA GLU A 217 6.32 23.14 -20.85
C GLU A 217 7.13 24.32 -20.27
N LEU A 218 8.29 24.58 -20.87
CA LEU A 218 9.17 25.69 -20.57
C LEU A 218 9.10 26.76 -21.66
N GLY A 219 9.20 28.02 -21.24
CA GLY A 219 9.20 29.18 -22.11
C GLY A 219 10.60 29.65 -22.51
N PHE A 220 10.70 30.17 -23.73
CA PHE A 220 11.88 30.88 -24.23
C PHE A 220 12.17 32.16 -23.44
N LYS A 221 13.34 32.79 -23.65
CA LYS A 221 13.69 34.08 -22.99
C LYS A 221 12.65 35.18 -23.21
N MET A 222 11.96 35.16 -24.34
CA MET A 222 10.91 36.11 -24.71
C MET A 222 9.50 35.70 -24.21
N GLY A 223 9.38 34.61 -23.44
CA GLY A 223 8.15 34.22 -22.73
C GLY A 223 7.13 33.40 -23.50
N HIS A 224 7.45 32.97 -24.72
CA HIS A 224 6.59 32.05 -25.50
C HIS A 224 6.93 30.58 -25.22
N ALA A 225 5.94 29.72 -25.43
CA ALA A 225 6.03 28.26 -25.33
C ALA A 225 7.01 27.65 -26.35
N GLY A 226 7.50 26.45 -26.08
CA GLY A 226 8.24 25.62 -27.03
C GLY A 226 9.73 25.42 -26.74
N ALA A 227 10.26 25.97 -25.64
CA ALA A 227 11.70 25.84 -25.34
C ALA A 227 12.06 24.41 -24.91
N GLY A 228 11.14 23.73 -24.24
CA GLY A 228 11.28 22.32 -23.89
C GLY A 228 10.10 21.82 -23.08
N VAL A 229 9.96 20.50 -22.99
CA VAL A 229 8.96 19.82 -22.17
C VAL A 229 9.69 19.02 -21.11
N VAL A 230 9.29 19.18 -19.85
CA VAL A 230 9.88 18.48 -18.70
C VAL A 230 8.83 17.58 -18.07
N PHE A 231 9.24 16.42 -17.61
CA PHE A 231 8.39 15.51 -16.85
C PHE A 231 9.19 14.73 -15.80
N HIS A 232 8.51 14.34 -14.73
CA HIS A 232 9.02 13.45 -13.71
C HIS A 232 9.20 12.05 -14.29
N THR A 233 10.37 11.48 -14.08
CA THR A 233 10.57 10.03 -14.15
C THR A 233 10.17 9.43 -12.81
N ALA A 234 9.73 8.16 -12.77
CA ALA A 234 9.27 7.55 -11.52
C ALA A 234 10.33 7.60 -10.40
N TRP A 235 11.61 7.43 -10.74
CA TRP A 235 12.73 7.44 -9.79
C TRP A 235 13.89 8.30 -10.29
N GLY A 236 14.46 9.13 -9.41
CA GLY A 236 15.81 9.69 -9.57
C GLY A 236 16.82 8.64 -9.11
N ASP A 237 17.95 8.55 -9.80
CA ASP A 237 19.01 7.54 -9.63
C ASP A 237 18.77 6.25 -10.45
N GLY A 238 18.52 6.42 -11.75
CA GLY A 238 18.30 5.30 -12.67
C GLY A 238 18.78 5.58 -14.09
N ALA A 239 18.82 4.54 -14.90
CA ALA A 239 19.07 4.64 -16.32
C ALA A 239 17.90 3.98 -17.07
N TYR A 240 17.28 4.74 -17.99
CA TYR A 240 16.03 4.35 -18.63
C TYR A 240 16.24 4.10 -20.13
N PRO A 241 15.80 2.93 -20.66
CA PRO A 241 15.90 2.63 -22.07
C PRO A 241 14.87 3.45 -22.89
N ILE A 242 15.35 3.98 -24.01
CA ILE A 242 14.56 4.76 -24.98
C ILE A 242 14.38 3.93 -26.24
N TYR A 243 13.14 3.85 -26.71
CA TYR A 243 12.76 3.18 -27.94
C TYR A 243 12.12 4.17 -28.91
N GLY A 244 12.30 3.90 -30.20
CA GLY A 244 11.73 4.68 -31.29
C GLY A 244 10.92 3.81 -32.24
N GLU A 245 9.79 4.32 -32.71
CA GLU A 245 9.06 3.77 -33.86
C GLU A 245 9.56 4.49 -35.11
N LEU A 246 10.12 3.74 -36.05
CA LEU A 246 10.58 4.24 -37.34
C LEU A 246 9.51 4.01 -38.40
N HIS A 247 9.25 5.04 -39.18
CA HIS A 247 8.50 5.00 -40.43
C HIS A 247 9.39 5.59 -41.52
N ASP A 248 9.76 4.81 -42.53
CA ASP A 248 10.66 5.23 -43.61
C ASP A 248 12.00 5.78 -43.15
N GLY A 249 12.57 5.13 -42.14
CA GLY A 249 13.84 5.54 -41.54
C GLY A 249 13.76 6.81 -40.71
N ARG A 250 12.56 7.40 -40.54
CA ARG A 250 12.33 8.58 -39.69
C ARG A 250 11.65 8.16 -38.40
N ILE A 251 12.11 8.70 -37.28
CA ILE A 251 11.49 8.46 -35.97
C ILE A 251 10.19 9.26 -35.92
N ILE A 252 9.06 8.56 -35.79
CA ILE A 252 7.73 9.17 -35.68
C ILE A 252 7.24 9.21 -34.22
N ARG A 253 7.77 8.32 -33.38
CA ARG A 253 7.45 8.26 -31.95
C ARG A 253 8.68 7.82 -31.19
N ALA A 254 8.94 8.47 -30.06
CA ALA A 254 9.88 8.01 -29.06
C ALA A 254 9.15 7.78 -27.74
N TYR A 255 9.48 6.71 -27.03
CA TYR A 255 8.93 6.42 -25.71
C TYR A 255 10.02 5.89 -24.77
N ILE A 256 9.84 6.18 -23.49
CA ILE A 256 10.77 5.86 -22.42
C ILE A 256 10.06 4.87 -21.50
N ASN A 257 10.64 3.69 -21.31
CA ASN A 257 10.08 2.69 -20.42
C ASN A 257 10.67 2.87 -19.02
N VAL A 258 9.90 3.55 -18.17
CA VAL A 258 10.20 3.71 -16.75
C VAL A 258 9.74 2.45 -16.01
N ARG A 259 10.66 1.78 -15.30
CA ARG A 259 10.38 0.55 -14.54
C ARG A 259 9.71 0.81 -13.19
#